data_AF-A0A5F0JK44-F1
#
_entry.id   AF-A0A5F0JK44-F1
#
_cell.length_a   1.000
_cell.length_b   1.000
_cell.length_c   1.000
_cell.angle_alpha   90.00
_cell.angle_beta   90.00
_cell.angle_gamma   90.00
#
_symmetry.space_group_name_H-M   'P 1'
#
loop_
_entity.id
_entity.type
_entity.pdbx_description
1 polymer ?
#
loop_
_entity_poly.entity_id
_entity_poly.type
_entity_poly.pdbx_seq_one_letter_code
_entity_poly.pdbx_strand_id
1 'polypeptide(L)'
;MTIFFHAATAGFYDTRAHGERTILVADPKWKHPMISVPNPNWMAGEDPTAKPPMIKVKDPKAAPPLIEVPNPDCSLPPSGEMLEISQGEYQALFAAQALGKVIQAVKGRPVAVDPPPLTWEQRKAEYVAGVQAFLDKTAKAAGYNDLKDVITYADEPSVPKFQADGIAFRTWRSLCWAYCYDQLTAIEQGKRKTPTSAELVAELPVLVLPNA
;
A
#
# COMPACT_ATOMS: atom_id res chain seq x y z
N MET A 1 -6.28 20.61 2.10
CA MET A 1 -6.10 19.20 2.50
C MET A 1 -4.68 19.09 3.00
N THR A 2 -4.52 18.89 4.29
CA THR A 2 -3.21 18.74 4.92
C THR A 2 -2.91 17.25 5.06
N ILE A 3 -1.68 16.85 4.78
CA ILE A 3 -1.22 15.46 4.82
C ILE A 3 -0.26 15.31 5.98
N PHE A 4 -0.45 14.26 6.76
CA PHE A 4 0.37 13.92 7.90
C PHE A 4 0.96 12.52 7.74
N PHE A 5 2.17 12.34 8.23
CA PHE A 5 2.86 11.07 8.38
C PHE A 5 2.97 10.72 9.87
N HIS A 6 2.60 9.49 10.21
CA HIS A 6 2.71 8.95 11.55
C HIS A 6 3.86 7.96 11.61
N ALA A 7 4.98 8.36 12.21
CA ALA A 7 6.23 7.60 12.17
C ALA A 7 6.14 6.23 12.84
N ALA A 8 5.31 6.08 13.88
CA ALA A 8 5.18 4.83 14.63
C ALA A 8 4.51 3.71 13.82
N THR A 9 3.58 4.05 12.93
CA THR A 9 2.89 3.08 12.06
C THR A 9 3.34 3.14 10.61
N ALA A 10 4.21 4.09 10.26
CA ALA A 10 4.51 4.49 8.89
C ALA A 10 3.25 4.79 8.05
N GLY A 11 2.19 5.27 8.72
CA GLY A 11 0.89 5.57 8.10
C GLY A 11 0.79 7.01 7.62
N PHE A 12 -0.05 7.24 6.61
CA PHE A 12 -0.42 8.57 6.14
C PHE A 12 -1.87 8.88 6.51
N TYR A 13 -2.12 10.13 6.91
CA TYR A 13 -3.43 10.65 7.29
C TYR A 13 -3.65 11.97 6.58
N ASP A 14 -4.89 12.32 6.30
CA ASP A 14 -5.22 13.63 5.74
C ASP A 14 -6.49 14.23 6.34
N THR A 15 -6.59 15.56 6.33
CA THR A 15 -7.72 16.27 6.94
C THR A 15 -9.04 16.09 6.19
N ARG A 16 -9.02 15.63 4.94
CA ARG A 16 -10.24 15.37 4.16
C ARG A 16 -10.89 14.06 4.61
N ALA A 17 -10.10 13.03 4.89
CA ALA A 17 -10.59 11.74 5.37
C ALA A 17 -10.85 11.73 6.88
N HIS A 18 -10.03 12.45 7.67
CA HIS A 18 -10.06 12.38 9.13
C HIS A 18 -10.64 13.60 9.83
N GLY A 19 -11.05 14.62 9.07
CA GLY A 19 -11.54 15.89 9.58
C GLY A 19 -10.42 16.82 10.06
N GLU A 20 -10.68 18.13 9.98
CA GLU A 20 -9.82 19.15 10.59
C GLU A 20 -9.83 19.01 12.12
N ARG A 21 -8.74 19.41 12.79
CA ARG A 21 -8.65 19.30 14.26
C ARG A 21 -9.61 20.21 15.00
N THR A 22 -9.91 21.35 14.40
CA THR A 22 -10.82 22.36 14.94
C THR A 22 -11.89 22.69 13.92
N ILE A 23 -13.03 23.15 14.41
CA ILE A 23 -14.11 23.72 13.61
C ILE A 23 -14.41 25.12 14.12
N LEU A 24 -14.85 25.98 13.20
CA LEU A 24 -15.34 27.31 13.54
C LEU A 24 -16.80 27.21 13.95
N VAL A 25 -17.11 27.54 15.21
CA VAL A 25 -18.46 27.63 15.72
C VAL A 25 -18.75 29.05 16.18
N ALA A 26 -20.01 29.48 16.09
CA ALA A 26 -20.42 30.74 16.68
C ALA A 26 -20.13 30.71 18.19
N ASP A 27 -19.55 31.78 18.73
CA ASP A 27 -19.22 31.87 20.15
C ASP A 27 -20.48 31.62 21.00
N PRO A 28 -20.55 30.51 21.75
CA PRO A 28 -21.73 30.17 22.54
C PRO A 28 -21.95 31.15 23.71
N LYS A 29 -20.94 31.96 24.07
CA LYS A 29 -21.05 33.01 25.08
C LYS A 29 -21.47 34.35 24.48
N TRP A 30 -21.55 34.48 23.16
CA TRP A 30 -21.93 35.72 22.51
C TRP A 30 -23.36 36.12 22.87
N LYS A 31 -23.50 37.38 23.29
CA LYS A 31 -24.81 37.99 23.54
C LYS A 31 -25.08 38.99 22.45
N HIS A 32 -26.20 38.78 21.77
CA HIS A 32 -26.63 39.64 20.68
C HIS A 32 -26.79 41.09 21.16
N PRO A 33 -26.09 42.07 20.56
CA PRO A 33 -26.20 43.46 20.98
C PRO A 33 -27.59 44.03 20.65
N MET A 34 -28.01 44.96 21.49
CA MET A 34 -29.27 45.69 21.34
C MET A 34 -28.97 47.12 20.88
N ILE A 35 -29.65 47.59 19.84
CA ILE A 35 -29.58 48.97 19.34
C ILE A 35 -30.91 49.68 19.60
N SER A 36 -30.83 51.00 19.76
CA SER A 36 -32.02 51.86 19.88
C SER A 36 -32.43 52.34 18.49
N VAL A 37 -33.63 52.00 18.05
CA VAL A 37 -34.20 52.46 16.77
C VAL A 37 -35.57 53.12 17.00
N PRO A 38 -36.00 54.05 16.14
CA PRO A 38 -37.37 54.56 16.16
C PRO A 38 -38.37 53.41 16.01
N ASN A 39 -39.45 53.41 16.81
CA ASN A 39 -40.46 52.36 16.77
C ASN A 39 -41.08 52.25 15.35
N PRO A 40 -40.85 51.14 14.62
CA PRO A 40 -41.33 50.99 13.24
C PRO A 40 -42.86 50.93 13.12
N ASN A 41 -43.53 50.55 14.20
CA ASN A 41 -44.99 50.41 14.26
C ASN A 41 -45.66 51.64 14.89
N TRP A 42 -44.91 52.71 15.13
CA TRP A 42 -45.48 53.94 15.67
C TRP A 42 -46.17 54.75 14.57
N MET A 43 -47.40 55.18 14.85
CA MET A 43 -48.15 56.11 14.01
C MET A 43 -48.28 57.45 14.74
N ALA A 44 -48.07 58.55 14.01
CA ALA A 44 -48.27 59.89 14.54
C ALA A 44 -49.75 60.09 14.88
N GLY A 45 -50.02 60.62 16.08
CA GLY A 45 -51.35 61.08 16.49
C GLY A 45 -51.65 62.49 15.97
N GLU A 46 -52.53 63.21 16.64
CA GLU A 46 -52.98 64.56 16.23
C GLU A 46 -51.90 65.66 16.30
N ASP A 47 -50.76 65.41 16.97
CA ASP A 47 -49.62 66.34 17.07
C ASP A 47 -48.58 66.11 15.94
N PRO A 48 -48.43 67.06 15.00
CA PRO A 48 -47.49 66.94 13.87
C PRO A 48 -46.01 66.98 14.27
N THR A 49 -45.69 67.38 15.51
CA THR A 49 -44.31 67.51 16.01
C THR A 49 -43.85 66.30 16.83
N ALA A 50 -44.75 65.37 17.13
CA ALA A 50 -44.44 64.16 17.88
C ALA A 50 -43.44 63.28 17.11
N LYS A 51 -42.43 62.77 17.82
CA LYS A 51 -41.41 61.87 17.27
C LYS A 51 -41.66 60.45 17.74
N PRO A 52 -41.36 59.43 16.89
CA PRO A 52 -41.48 58.04 17.30
C PRO A 52 -40.61 57.75 18.54
N PRO A 53 -41.13 57.03 19.54
CA PRO A 53 -40.35 56.60 20.68
C PRO A 53 -39.26 55.60 20.24
N MET A 54 -38.09 55.69 20.87
CA MET A 54 -36.98 54.77 20.60
C MET A 54 -37.21 53.45 21.34
N ILE A 55 -37.17 52.33 20.61
CA ILE A 55 -37.25 50.97 21.18
C ILE A 55 -35.90 50.27 21.07
N LYS A 56 -35.60 49.38 22.02
CA LYS A 56 -34.42 48.52 21.94
C LYS A 56 -34.74 47.27 21.13
N VAL A 57 -34.11 47.13 19.97
CA VAL A 57 -34.20 45.92 19.13
C VAL A 57 -32.84 45.25 19.05
N LYS A 58 -32.84 43.96 18.75
CA LYS A 58 -31.61 43.23 18.40
C LYS A 58 -31.01 43.85 17.14
N ASP A 59 -29.71 44.13 17.14
CA ASP A 59 -29.01 44.68 15.97
C ASP A 59 -29.03 43.71 14.78
N PRO A 60 -29.84 43.95 13.74
CA PRO A 60 -29.98 43.00 12.63
C PRO A 60 -28.67 42.80 11.83
N LYS A 61 -27.66 43.66 12.03
CA LYS A 61 -26.35 43.56 11.37
C LYS A 61 -25.31 42.84 12.21
N ALA A 62 -25.59 42.55 13.49
CA ALA A 62 -24.63 41.90 14.37
C ALA A 62 -24.65 40.39 14.16
N ALA A 63 -23.49 39.82 13.80
CA ALA A 63 -23.27 38.38 13.73
C ALA A 63 -22.40 37.92 14.91
N PRO A 64 -22.61 36.71 15.45
CA PRO A 64 -21.70 36.17 16.45
C PRO A 64 -20.30 36.01 15.85
N PRO A 65 -19.23 36.34 16.60
CA PRO A 65 -17.89 35.99 16.19
C PRO A 65 -17.75 34.46 16.13
N LEU A 66 -16.97 33.98 15.16
CA LEU A 66 -16.61 32.56 15.08
C LEU A 66 -15.39 32.31 15.96
N ILE A 67 -15.43 31.23 16.74
CA ILE A 67 -14.33 30.75 17.56
C ILE A 67 -13.91 29.35 17.11
N GLU A 68 -12.62 29.05 17.20
CA GLU A 68 -12.12 27.70 16.96
C GLU A 68 -12.37 26.83 18.19
N VAL A 69 -13.04 25.69 18.00
CA VAL A 69 -13.23 24.66 19.02
C VAL A 69 -12.75 23.31 18.52
N PRO A 70 -12.36 22.38 19.40
CA PRO A 70 -12.00 21.02 19.00
C PRO A 70 -13.12 20.36 18.20
N ASN A 71 -12.76 19.74 17.08
CA ASN A 71 -13.69 19.01 16.25
C ASN A 71 -13.96 17.61 16.87
N PRO A 72 -15.18 17.30 17.35
CA PRO A 72 -15.49 16.00 17.93
C PRO A 72 -15.42 14.85 16.92
N ASP A 73 -15.54 15.14 15.62
CA ASP A 73 -15.48 14.16 14.54
C ASP A 73 -14.04 13.93 14.02
N CYS A 74 -13.04 14.63 14.58
CA CYS A 74 -11.65 14.48 14.17
C CYS A 74 -11.09 13.13 14.64
N SER A 75 -10.60 12.32 13.70
CA SER A 75 -9.98 11.01 13.96
C SER A 75 -8.47 11.00 13.73
N LEU A 76 -7.85 12.18 13.59
CA LEU A 76 -6.41 12.30 13.47
C LEU A 76 -5.70 11.93 14.77
N PRO A 77 -4.57 11.19 14.72
CA PRO A 77 -3.70 10.98 15.89
C PRO A 77 -3.27 12.29 16.57
N PRO A 78 -2.72 12.24 17.80
CA PRO A 78 -2.21 13.43 18.50
C PRO A 78 -1.18 14.22 17.66
N SER A 79 -1.19 15.55 17.76
CA SER A 79 -0.33 16.40 16.92
C SER A 79 1.16 16.20 17.17
N GLY A 80 1.56 15.85 18.38
CA GLY A 80 2.95 15.54 18.72
C GLY A 80 3.49 14.27 18.07
N GLU A 81 2.63 13.40 17.54
CA GLU A 81 3.00 12.13 16.91
C GLU A 81 2.98 12.21 15.37
N MET A 82 2.53 13.34 14.83
CA MET A 82 2.33 13.52 13.40
C MET A 82 3.31 14.53 12.81
N LEU A 83 3.88 14.17 11.66
CA LEU A 83 4.67 15.06 10.84
C LEU A 83 3.83 15.52 9.65
N GLU A 84 3.56 16.81 9.54
CA GLU A 84 2.98 17.37 8.32
C GLU A 84 3.99 17.25 7.16
N ILE A 85 3.52 16.77 6.00
CA ILE A 85 4.32 16.64 4.79
C ILE A 85 3.63 17.34 3.62
N SER A 86 4.43 17.76 2.64
CA SER A 86 3.86 18.40 1.46
C SER A 86 3.18 17.39 0.52
N GLN A 87 2.24 17.87 -0.30
CA GLN A 87 1.60 17.04 -1.32
C GLN A 87 2.61 16.49 -2.33
N GLY A 88 3.65 17.26 -2.68
CA GLY A 88 4.72 16.81 -3.55
C GLY A 88 5.57 15.69 -2.94
N GLU A 89 5.93 15.80 -1.66
CA GLU A 89 6.62 14.72 -0.92
C GLU A 89 5.78 13.45 -0.90
N TYR A 90 4.49 13.58 -0.55
CA TYR A 90 3.55 12.45 -0.57
C TYR A 90 3.49 11.78 -1.95
N GLN A 91 3.29 12.54 -3.01
CA GLN A 91 3.24 12.00 -4.37
C GLN A 91 4.55 11.29 -4.78
N ALA A 92 5.69 11.87 -4.44
CA ALA A 92 6.99 11.27 -4.74
C ALA A 92 7.19 9.93 -4.03
N LEU A 93 6.75 9.81 -2.77
CA LEU A 93 6.82 8.57 -1.99
C LEU A 93 5.96 7.46 -2.60
N PHE A 94 4.73 7.77 -3.02
CA PHE A 94 3.85 6.80 -3.65
C PHE A 94 4.29 6.43 -5.08
N ALA A 95 4.89 7.37 -5.83
CA ALA A 95 5.53 7.05 -7.11
C ALA A 95 6.71 6.09 -6.91
N ALA A 96 7.53 6.30 -5.86
CA ALA A 96 8.61 5.39 -5.52
C ALA A 96 8.10 4.00 -5.10
N GLN A 97 6.98 3.93 -4.37
CA GLN A 97 6.34 2.66 -4.01
C GLN A 97 5.84 1.90 -5.25
N ALA A 98 5.31 2.60 -6.26
CA ALA A 98 4.94 2.00 -7.55
C ALA A 98 6.15 1.43 -8.32
N LEU A 99 7.36 1.89 -8.03
CA LEU A 99 8.62 1.33 -8.55
C LEU A 99 9.18 0.19 -7.70
N GLY A 100 8.43 -0.31 -6.71
CA GLY A 100 8.80 -1.43 -5.87
C GLY A 100 9.58 -1.07 -4.60
N LYS A 101 9.72 0.23 -4.29
CA LYS A 101 10.28 0.68 -3.00
C LYS A 101 9.27 0.52 -1.87
N VAL A 102 9.77 0.52 -0.64
CA VAL A 102 8.94 0.54 0.58
C VAL A 102 9.14 1.86 1.31
N ILE A 103 8.06 2.41 1.84
CA ILE A 103 8.12 3.63 2.66
C ILE A 103 8.41 3.22 4.10
N GLN A 104 9.44 3.81 4.70
CA GLN A 104 9.81 3.59 6.10
C GLN A 104 9.98 4.90 6.84
N ALA A 105 9.78 4.87 8.16
CA ALA A 105 10.08 5.98 9.04
C ALA A 105 11.58 6.02 9.35
N VAL A 106 12.31 6.98 8.77
CA VAL A 106 13.73 7.22 9.06
C VAL A 106 13.85 8.55 9.78
N LYS A 107 14.29 8.52 11.06
CA LYS A 107 14.38 9.71 11.93
C LYS A 107 13.06 10.50 11.99
N GLY A 108 11.92 9.81 12.03
CA GLY A 108 10.60 10.42 12.08
C GLY A 108 10.05 10.95 10.76
N ARG A 109 10.79 10.85 9.64
CA ARG A 109 10.33 11.26 8.31
C ARG A 109 10.05 10.05 7.42
N PRO A 110 9.09 10.14 6.48
CA PRO A 110 8.88 9.10 5.49
C PRO A 110 10.00 9.14 4.45
N VAL A 111 10.65 8.00 4.22
CA VAL A 111 11.67 7.84 3.19
C VAL A 111 11.36 6.58 2.39
N ALA A 112 11.40 6.70 1.05
CA ALA A 112 11.31 5.55 0.17
C ALA A 112 12.68 4.85 0.10
N VAL A 113 12.74 3.63 0.62
CA VAL A 113 13.94 2.79 0.64
C VAL A 113 13.71 1.53 -0.19
N ASP A 114 14.80 0.89 -0.62
CA ASP A 114 14.67 -0.40 -1.30
C ASP A 114 14.15 -1.44 -0.28
N PRO A 115 13.29 -2.38 -0.73
CA PRO A 115 12.82 -3.43 0.15
C PRO A 115 14.02 -4.20 0.72
N PRO A 116 13.90 -4.72 1.96
CA PRO A 116 14.95 -5.56 2.50
C PRO A 116 15.21 -6.73 1.55
N PRO A 117 16.47 -7.17 1.40
CA PRO A 117 16.78 -8.32 0.57
C PRO A 117 15.99 -9.54 1.09
N LEU A 118 15.61 -10.43 0.17
CA LEU A 118 14.94 -11.68 0.52
C LEU A 118 15.74 -12.43 1.58
N THR A 119 15.03 -13.01 2.55
CA THR A 119 15.64 -13.94 3.49
C THR A 119 16.16 -15.17 2.73
N TRP A 120 17.09 -15.91 3.34
CA TRP A 120 17.61 -17.13 2.72
C TRP A 120 16.49 -18.13 2.40
N GLU A 121 15.54 -18.34 3.31
CA GLU A 121 14.39 -19.23 3.08
C GLU A 121 13.49 -18.75 1.93
N GLN A 122 13.23 -17.44 1.84
CA GLN A 122 12.48 -16.88 0.70
C GLN A 122 13.22 -17.08 -0.61
N ARG A 123 14.54 -16.87 -0.61
CA ARG A 123 15.38 -17.08 -1.79
C ARG A 123 15.42 -18.56 -2.21
N LYS A 124 15.54 -19.47 -1.25
CA LYS A 124 15.46 -20.92 -1.47
C LYS A 124 14.13 -21.33 -2.09
N ALA A 125 13.02 -20.79 -1.57
CA ALA A 125 11.69 -21.03 -2.14
C ALA A 125 11.59 -20.51 -3.59
N GLU A 126 12.15 -19.34 -3.89
CA GLU A 126 12.21 -18.78 -5.25
C GLU A 126 12.98 -19.70 -6.22
N TYR A 127 14.13 -20.24 -5.80
CA TYR A 127 14.89 -21.20 -6.60
C TYR A 127 14.10 -22.49 -6.85
N VAL A 128 13.53 -23.07 -5.81
CA VAL A 128 12.74 -24.31 -5.92
C VAL A 128 11.55 -24.10 -6.87
N ALA A 129 10.84 -22.99 -6.74
CA ALA A 129 9.74 -22.65 -7.65
C ALA A 129 10.23 -22.45 -9.10
N GLY A 130 11.36 -21.76 -9.30
CA GLY A 130 11.96 -21.55 -10.60
C GLY A 130 12.36 -22.85 -11.30
N VAL A 131 13.03 -23.76 -10.56
CA VAL A 131 13.40 -25.09 -11.07
C VAL A 131 12.15 -25.88 -11.45
N GLN A 132 11.15 -25.96 -10.56
CA GLN A 132 9.90 -26.69 -10.85
C GLN A 132 9.20 -26.13 -12.10
N ALA A 133 9.07 -24.80 -12.22
CA ALA A 133 8.46 -24.16 -13.37
C ALA A 133 9.22 -24.44 -14.68
N PHE A 134 10.56 -24.49 -14.63
CA PHE A 134 11.38 -24.88 -15.77
C PHE A 134 11.14 -26.34 -16.18
N LEU A 135 11.14 -27.27 -15.23
CA LEU A 135 10.88 -28.68 -15.50
C LEU A 135 9.50 -28.88 -16.14
N ASP A 136 8.45 -28.25 -15.59
CA ASP A 136 7.09 -28.32 -16.12
C ASP A 136 6.97 -27.66 -17.50
N LYS A 137 7.65 -26.52 -17.72
CA LYS A 137 7.67 -25.86 -19.03
C LYS A 137 8.33 -26.75 -20.08
N THR A 138 9.41 -27.45 -19.74
CA THR A 138 10.10 -28.36 -20.66
C THR A 138 9.22 -29.57 -21.00
N ALA A 139 8.49 -30.13 -20.02
CA ALA A 139 7.50 -31.19 -20.28
C ALA A 139 6.36 -30.72 -21.19
N LYS A 140 5.85 -29.49 -20.98
CA LYS A 140 4.85 -28.86 -21.85
C LYS A 140 5.35 -28.67 -23.28
N ALA A 141 6.60 -28.27 -23.46
CA ALA A 141 7.21 -28.15 -24.78
C ALA A 141 7.33 -29.51 -25.51
N ALA A 142 7.40 -30.61 -24.76
CA ALA A 142 7.36 -31.98 -25.30
C ALA A 142 5.94 -32.54 -25.52
N GLY A 143 4.89 -31.74 -25.26
CA GLY A 143 3.49 -32.11 -25.51
C GLY A 143 2.74 -32.72 -24.32
N TYR A 144 3.31 -32.69 -23.11
CA TYR A 144 2.68 -33.17 -21.89
C TYR A 144 2.02 -32.03 -21.09
N ASN A 145 1.15 -32.34 -20.12
CA ASN A 145 0.51 -31.30 -19.30
C ASN A 145 1.50 -30.66 -18.31
N ASP A 146 2.34 -31.46 -17.67
CA ASP A 146 3.39 -31.04 -16.75
C ASP A 146 4.43 -32.15 -16.57
N LEU A 147 5.42 -31.94 -15.68
CA LEU A 147 6.44 -32.95 -15.40
C LEU A 147 5.87 -34.22 -14.77
N LYS A 148 4.82 -34.12 -13.96
CA LYS A 148 4.24 -35.28 -13.27
C LYS A 148 3.55 -36.18 -14.28
N ASP A 149 2.80 -35.59 -15.21
CA ASP A 149 2.12 -36.28 -16.31
C ASP A 149 3.07 -37.21 -17.07
N VAL A 150 4.16 -36.68 -17.63
CA VAL A 150 5.14 -37.49 -18.37
C VAL A 150 5.79 -38.58 -17.51
N ILE A 151 6.10 -38.28 -16.24
CA ILE A 151 6.74 -39.24 -15.33
C ILE A 151 5.81 -40.42 -14.98
N THR A 152 4.49 -40.25 -15.06
CA THR A 152 3.53 -41.34 -14.81
C THR A 152 3.65 -42.46 -15.84
N TYR A 153 4.11 -42.14 -17.06
CA TYR A 153 4.26 -43.11 -18.15
C TYR A 153 5.54 -43.95 -18.09
N ALA A 154 6.48 -43.68 -17.18
CA ALA A 154 7.79 -44.36 -17.20
C ALA A 154 7.70 -45.91 -17.06
N ASP A 155 6.57 -46.41 -16.57
CA ASP A 155 6.28 -47.82 -16.38
C ASP A 155 5.18 -48.33 -17.34
N GLU A 156 4.93 -47.66 -18.47
CA GLU A 156 3.94 -48.01 -19.50
C GLU A 156 4.49 -48.99 -20.55
N PRO A 157 4.18 -50.30 -20.50
CA PRO A 157 4.75 -51.28 -21.44
C PRO A 157 4.06 -51.28 -22.81
N SER A 158 2.85 -50.74 -22.93
CA SER A 158 2.02 -50.87 -24.13
C SER A 158 2.39 -49.86 -25.21
N VAL A 159 2.97 -48.72 -24.82
CA VAL A 159 3.38 -47.65 -25.74
C VAL A 159 4.84 -47.27 -25.46
N PRO A 160 5.82 -47.91 -26.15
CA PRO A 160 7.25 -47.76 -25.87
C PRO A 160 7.76 -46.30 -25.91
N LYS A 161 7.14 -45.46 -26.75
CA LYS A 161 7.49 -44.02 -26.81
C LYS A 161 7.21 -43.31 -25.48
N PHE A 162 6.03 -43.48 -24.91
CA PHE A 162 5.65 -42.82 -23.66
C PHE A 162 6.47 -43.35 -22.48
N GLN A 163 6.81 -44.64 -22.50
CA GLN A 163 7.72 -45.22 -21.53
C GLN A 163 9.10 -44.57 -21.57
N ALA A 164 9.68 -44.48 -22.77
CA ALA A 164 11.01 -43.94 -22.97
C ALA A 164 11.09 -42.46 -22.55
N ASP A 165 10.08 -41.66 -22.92
CA ASP A 165 9.97 -40.27 -22.47
C ASP A 165 9.81 -40.18 -20.95
N GLY A 166 8.91 -40.97 -20.35
CA GLY A 166 8.70 -40.99 -18.90
C GLY A 166 9.96 -41.33 -18.11
N ILE A 167 10.75 -42.31 -18.58
CA ILE A 167 12.05 -42.67 -17.98
C ILE A 167 13.05 -41.52 -18.12
N ALA A 168 13.13 -40.90 -19.29
CA ALA A 168 14.04 -39.79 -19.56
C ALA A 168 13.72 -38.58 -18.65
N PHE A 169 12.46 -38.16 -18.58
CA PHE A 169 12.02 -37.07 -17.70
C PHE A 169 12.20 -37.40 -16.20
N ARG A 170 11.91 -38.63 -15.77
CA ARG A 170 12.10 -39.07 -14.38
C ARG A 170 13.57 -39.00 -13.97
N THR A 171 14.47 -39.44 -14.85
CA THR A 171 15.92 -39.40 -14.65
C THR A 171 16.43 -37.96 -14.63
N TRP A 172 16.06 -37.18 -15.66
CA TRP A 172 16.45 -35.79 -15.81
C TRP A 172 16.02 -34.92 -14.62
N ARG A 173 14.75 -35.03 -14.19
CA ARG A 173 14.25 -34.36 -12.97
C ARG A 173 15.14 -34.63 -11.77
N SER A 174 15.55 -35.89 -11.58
CA SER A 174 16.35 -36.29 -10.42
C SER A 174 17.73 -35.64 -10.46
N LEU A 175 18.35 -35.55 -11.64
CA LEU A 175 19.63 -34.84 -11.83
C LEU A 175 19.49 -33.32 -11.60
N CYS A 176 18.42 -32.70 -12.09
CA CYS A 176 18.15 -31.29 -11.86
C CYS A 176 17.98 -30.97 -10.37
N TRP A 177 17.25 -31.80 -9.62
CA TRP A 177 17.08 -31.60 -8.19
C TRP A 177 18.35 -31.84 -7.39
N ALA A 178 19.12 -32.88 -7.73
CA ALA A 178 20.42 -33.13 -7.11
C ALA A 178 21.34 -31.90 -7.29
N TYR A 179 21.46 -31.40 -8.53
CA TYR A 179 22.23 -30.20 -8.82
C TYR A 179 21.72 -28.98 -8.02
N CYS A 180 20.42 -28.73 -8.04
CA CYS A 180 19.81 -27.59 -7.35
C CYS A 180 20.14 -27.61 -5.85
N TYR A 181 19.94 -28.74 -5.17
CA TYR A 181 20.21 -28.84 -3.73
C TYR A 181 21.69 -28.74 -3.38
N ASP A 182 22.59 -29.24 -4.23
CA ASP A 182 24.03 -29.03 -4.07
C ASP A 182 24.38 -27.53 -4.16
N GLN A 183 23.80 -26.80 -5.12
CA GLN A 183 24.02 -25.36 -5.24
C GLN A 183 23.43 -24.58 -4.05
N LEU A 184 22.23 -24.93 -3.60
CA LEU A 184 21.62 -24.31 -2.42
C LEU A 184 22.50 -24.50 -1.18
N THR A 185 23.06 -25.70 -0.98
CA THR A 185 23.99 -26.00 0.11
C THR A 185 25.27 -25.17 -0.01
N ALA A 186 25.83 -25.03 -1.21
CA ALA A 186 27.03 -24.22 -1.43
C ALA A 186 26.80 -22.72 -1.18
N ILE A 187 25.62 -22.20 -1.55
CA ILE A 187 25.24 -20.80 -1.30
C ILE A 187 25.04 -20.55 0.20
N GLU A 188 24.33 -21.44 0.89
CA GLU A 188 24.10 -21.35 2.34
C GLU A 188 25.42 -21.36 3.14
N GLN A 189 26.40 -22.14 2.68
CA GLN A 189 27.74 -22.20 3.26
C GLN A 189 28.66 -21.05 2.82
N GLY A 190 28.19 -20.12 1.99
CA GLY A 190 29.00 -19.02 1.45
C GLY A 190 30.11 -19.45 0.49
N LYS A 191 30.09 -20.70 0.02
CA LYS A 191 31.07 -21.25 -0.95
C LYS A 191 30.76 -20.81 -2.39
N ARG A 192 29.57 -20.28 -2.63
CA ARG A 192 29.10 -19.81 -3.92
C ARG A 192 28.41 -18.46 -3.78
N LYS A 193 28.65 -17.56 -4.75
CA LYS A 193 27.91 -16.30 -4.85
C LYS A 193 26.44 -16.58 -5.18
N THR A 194 25.52 -15.90 -4.51
CA THR A 194 24.07 -16.03 -4.72
C THR A 194 23.69 -15.61 -6.14
N PRO A 195 23.29 -16.54 -7.03
CA PRO A 195 22.83 -16.19 -8.38
C PRO A 195 21.39 -15.66 -8.37
N THR A 196 20.89 -15.18 -9.51
CA THR A 196 19.46 -15.02 -9.75
C THR A 196 18.80 -16.39 -10.00
N SER A 197 17.47 -16.46 -9.87
CA SER A 197 16.73 -17.71 -10.16
C SER A 197 16.91 -18.15 -11.62
N ALA A 198 16.96 -17.19 -12.55
CA ALA A 198 17.17 -17.47 -13.99
C ALA A 198 18.56 -18.05 -14.28
N GLU A 199 19.61 -17.53 -13.63
CA GLU A 199 20.98 -18.06 -13.77
C GLU A 199 21.07 -19.49 -13.23
N LEU A 200 20.51 -19.77 -12.06
CA LEU A 200 20.49 -21.14 -11.51
C LEU A 200 19.77 -22.12 -12.45
N VAL A 201 18.63 -21.70 -13.02
CA VAL A 201 17.86 -22.52 -13.97
C VAL A 201 18.66 -22.77 -15.26
N ALA A 202 19.43 -21.79 -15.75
CA ALA A 202 20.25 -21.94 -16.95
C ALA A 202 21.41 -22.94 -16.78
N GLU A 203 21.81 -23.23 -15.55
CA GLU A 203 22.86 -24.20 -15.21
C GLU A 203 22.33 -25.64 -15.06
N LEU A 204 21.02 -25.84 -15.08
CA LEU A 204 20.44 -27.16 -14.92
C LEU A 204 20.85 -28.10 -16.06
N PRO A 205 20.96 -29.42 -15.79
CA PRO A 205 21.17 -30.41 -16.83
C PRO A 205 20.18 -30.27 -17.99
N VAL A 206 20.63 -30.53 -19.22
CA VAL A 206 19.77 -30.53 -20.40
C VAL A 206 19.04 -31.87 -20.51
N LEU A 207 17.75 -31.83 -20.83
CA LEU A 207 16.97 -33.04 -21.10
C LEU A 207 17.45 -33.70 -22.41
N VAL A 208 17.72 -35.00 -22.36
CA VAL A 208 17.98 -35.82 -23.53
C VAL A 208 16.82 -36.79 -23.72
N LEU A 209 16.08 -36.63 -24.81
CA LEU A 209 15.01 -37.56 -25.17
C LEU A 209 15.55 -38.67 -26.09
N PRO A 210 15.14 -39.93 -25.86
CA PRO A 210 15.69 -41.08 -26.60
C PRO A 210 15.28 -41.12 -28.09
N ASN A 211 14.27 -40.36 -28.52
CA ASN A 211 13.78 -40.32 -29.90
C ASN A 211 13.52 -38.89 -30.43
N ALA A 212 14.37 -37.92 -30.04
CA ALA A 212 14.29 -36.54 -30.54
C ALA A 212 14.58 -36.44 -32.05
#